data_AF-A0A965C165-F1
#
_entry.id   AF-A0A965C165-F1
#
_cell.length_a   1.000
_cell.length_b   1.000
_cell.length_c   1.000
_cell.angle_alpha   90.00
_cell.angle_beta   90.00
_cell.angle_gamma   90.00
#
_symmetry.space_group_name_H-M   'P 1'
#
loop_
_entity.id
_entity.type
_entity.pdbx_description
1 polymer ?
#
loop_
_entity_poly.entity_id
_entity_poly.type
_entity_poly.pdbx_seq_one_letter_code
_entity_poly.pdbx_strand_id
1 'polypeptide(L)'
;MSRPPIGQLIVEPHFKDFDTPSLRDYQANDRFYDMLIEAHRNLSDDASAALNARLLLLLANHVGDLSILQQAIEAARVIDSSNCYKE
;
A
#
# COMPACT_ATOMS: atom_id res chain seq x y z
N MET A 1 12.48 -14.87 -8.55
CA MET A 1 11.22 -14.38 -7.94
C MET A 1 10.07 -15.18 -8.52
N SER A 2 9.48 -16.10 -7.75
CA SER A 2 8.32 -16.89 -8.21
C SER A 2 7.13 -15.96 -8.40
N ARG A 3 6.48 -16.02 -9.57
CA ARG A 3 5.21 -15.32 -9.81
C ARG A 3 4.17 -15.87 -8.81
N PRO A 4 3.52 -15.01 -8.01
CA PRO A 4 2.48 -15.49 -7.11
C PRO A 4 1.34 -16.14 -7.92
N PRO A 5 0.72 -17.22 -7.41
CA PRO A 5 -0.45 -17.81 -8.03
C PRO A 5 -1.58 -16.79 -8.13
N ILE A 6 -2.38 -16.91 -9.19
CA ILE A 6 -3.52 -16.01 -9.45
C ILE A 6 -4.49 -16.12 -8.26
N GLY A 7 -4.85 -14.98 -7.66
CA GLY A 7 -5.76 -14.90 -6.50
C GLY A 7 -5.08 -14.88 -5.13
N GLN A 8 -3.75 -14.80 -5.06
CA GLN A 8 -3.01 -14.67 -3.79
C GLN A 8 -2.65 -13.21 -3.49
N LEU A 9 -2.87 -12.80 -2.24
CA LEU A 9 -2.39 -11.51 -1.74
C LEU A 9 -0.85 -11.46 -1.75
N ILE A 10 -0.30 -10.37 -2.28
CA ILE A 10 1.12 -10.06 -2.19
C ILE A 10 1.31 -9.11 -1.01
N VAL A 11 2.07 -9.55 0.01
CA VAL A 11 2.36 -8.75 1.22
C VAL A 11 3.72 -8.06 1.17
N GLU A 12 4.56 -8.43 0.20
CA GLU A 12 5.86 -7.81 -0.04
C GLU A 12 5.71 -6.58 -0.96
N PRO A 13 6.51 -5.50 -0.75
CA PRO A 13 6.47 -4.35 -1.64
C PRO A 13 6.87 -4.76 -3.06
N HIS A 14 5.96 -4.52 -4.01
CA HIS A 14 6.13 -4.91 -5.41
C HIS A 14 5.75 -3.75 -6.35
N PHE A 15 6.17 -2.53 -5.99
CA PHE A 15 5.95 -1.34 -6.81
C PHE A 15 6.82 -1.41 -8.07
N LYS A 16 6.25 -1.01 -9.20
CA LYS A 16 6.94 -0.94 -10.50
C LYS A 16 6.75 0.45 -11.06
N ASP A 17 7.86 1.13 -11.33
CA ASP A 17 7.84 2.34 -12.15
C ASP A 17 8.11 1.93 -13.60
N PHE A 18 7.15 2.18 -14.49
CA PHE A 18 7.26 1.78 -15.91
C PHE A 18 7.88 2.90 -16.78
N ASP A 19 7.93 4.14 -16.27
CA ASP A 19 8.37 5.33 -17.00
C ASP A 19 9.88 5.57 -16.84
N THR A 20 10.42 5.19 -15.68
CA THR A 20 11.85 5.27 -15.37
C THR A 20 12.40 3.84 -15.30
N PRO A 21 13.25 3.40 -16.26
CA PRO A 21 14.07 2.20 -16.10
C PRO A 21 15.19 2.54 -15.10
N SER A 22 14.80 2.80 -13.86
CA SER A 22 15.68 3.10 -12.76
C SER A 22 16.46 1.84 -12.41
N LEU A 23 17.79 1.93 -12.45
CA LEU A 23 18.73 0.87 -12.10
C LEU A 23 18.67 0.45 -10.61
N ARG A 24 17.68 0.91 -9.83
CA ARG A 24 17.45 0.54 -8.43
C ARG A 24 15.95 0.60 -8.07
N ASP A 25 15.32 -0.56 -7.91
CA ASP A 25 13.90 -0.73 -7.53
C ASP A 25 13.47 0.04 -6.26
N TYR A 26 14.42 0.47 -5.42
CA TYR A 26 14.16 1.28 -4.22
C TYR A 26 13.43 2.60 -4.51
N GLN A 27 13.66 3.23 -5.67
CA GLN A 27 13.11 4.56 -5.94
C GLN A 27 11.60 4.57 -6.19
N ALA A 28 11.02 3.45 -6.64
CA ALA A 28 9.58 3.39 -6.92
C ALA A 28 8.74 3.37 -5.62
N ASN A 29 9.23 2.69 -4.59
CA ASN A 29 8.61 2.70 -3.26
C ASN A 29 8.62 4.12 -2.69
N ASP A 30 9.79 4.78 -2.73
CA ASP A 30 9.99 6.13 -2.21
C ASP A 30 9.05 7.14 -2.88
N ARG A 31 8.86 7.04 -4.21
CA ARG A 31 7.94 7.93 -4.96
C ARG A 31 6.50 7.83 -4.50
N PHE A 32 5.99 6.62 -4.28
CA PHE A 32 4.63 6.45 -3.78
C PHE A 32 4.48 7.01 -2.37
N TYR A 33 5.46 6.78 -1.48
CA TYR A 33 5.46 7.35 -0.14
C TYR A 33 5.53 8.89 -0.17
N ASP A 34 6.34 9.49 -1.04
CA ASP A 34 6.38 10.95 -1.23
C ASP A 34 5.02 11.50 -1.64
N MET A 35 4.34 10.84 -2.59
CA MET A 35 2.99 11.23 -3.02
C MET A 35 1.97 11.15 -1.88
N LEU A 36 2.05 10.11 -1.04
CA LEU A 36 1.20 9.98 0.13
C LEU A 36 1.50 11.08 1.16
N ILE A 37 2.76 11.35 1.47
CA ILE A 37 3.15 12.41 2.41
C ILE A 37 2.62 13.76 1.95
N GLU A 38 2.79 14.08 0.66
CA GLU A 38 2.31 15.33 0.10
C GLU A 38 0.78 15.42 0.15
N ALA A 39 0.07 14.32 -0.15
CA ALA A 39 -1.40 14.28 -0.08
C ALA A 39 -1.96 14.54 1.33
N HIS A 40 -1.18 14.23 2.37
CA HIS A 40 -1.55 14.47 3.76
C HIS A 40 -1.11 15.84 4.30
N ARG A 41 -0.30 16.57 3.54
CA ARG A 41 0.26 17.84 4.01
C ARG A 41 -0.85 18.85 4.31
N ASN A 42 -0.75 19.49 5.48
CA ASN A 42 -1.72 20.48 5.99
C ASN A 42 -3.13 19.92 6.28
N LEU A 43 -3.33 18.60 6.33
CA LEU A 43 -4.59 18.01 6.80
C LEU A 43 -4.59 17.86 8.31
N SER A 44 -5.77 18.00 8.93
CA SER A 44 -6.00 17.54 10.30
C SER A 44 -5.99 16.01 10.35
N ASP A 45 -5.85 15.44 11.55
CA ASP A 45 -5.88 13.99 11.76
C ASP A 45 -7.17 13.35 11.22
N ASP A 46 -8.32 13.99 11.43
CA ASP A 46 -9.61 13.52 10.94
C ASP A 46 -9.69 13.55 9.40
N ALA A 47 -9.21 14.64 8.78
CA ALA A 47 -9.17 14.76 7.34
C ALA A 47 -8.17 13.77 6.69
N SER A 48 -7.05 13.52 7.37
CA SER A 48 -6.05 12.50 7.01
C SER A 48 -6.67 11.10 7.06
N ALA A 49 -7.37 10.75 8.13
CA ALA A 49 -8.09 9.48 8.25
C ALA A 49 -9.16 9.32 7.15
N ALA A 50 -9.91 10.39 6.86
CA ALA A 50 -10.90 10.39 5.78
C ALA A 50 -10.27 10.26 4.38
N LEU A 51 -9.07 10.80 4.15
CA LEU A 51 -8.31 10.59 2.93
C LEU A 51 -7.88 9.12 2.79
N ASN A 52 -7.33 8.53 3.85
CA ASN A 52 -6.93 7.13 3.85
C ASN A 52 -8.10 6.17 3.62
N ALA A 53 -9.26 6.41 4.24
CA ALA A 53 -10.45 5.59 4.02
C ALA A 53 -10.93 5.64 2.55
N ARG A 54 -10.93 6.83 1.94
CA ARG A 54 -11.29 6.99 0.52
C ARG A 54 -10.28 6.31 -0.40
N LEU A 55 -8.99 6.47 -0.13
CA LEU A 55 -7.94 5.82 -0.90
C LEU A 55 -8.04 4.29 -0.81
N LEU A 56 -8.27 3.73 0.39
CA LEU A 56 -8.47 2.30 0.61
C LEU A 56 -9.63 1.76 -0.23
N LEU A 57 -10.78 2.47 -0.25
CA LEU A 57 -11.94 2.05 -1.05
C LEU A 57 -11.65 2.09 -2.55
N LEU A 58 -10.94 3.10 -3.04
CA LEU A 58 -10.54 3.19 -4.45
C LEU A 58 -9.60 2.04 -4.83
N LEU A 59 -8.62 1.72 -3.99
CA LEU A 59 -7.70 0.61 -4.21
C LEU A 59 -8.43 -0.74 -4.13
N ALA A 60 -9.36 -0.91 -3.19
CA ALA A 60 -10.17 -2.12 -3.09
C ALA A 60 -11.02 -2.34 -4.35
N ASN A 61 -11.62 -1.28 -4.87
CA ASN A 61 -12.36 -1.32 -6.14
C ASN A 61 -11.45 -1.66 -7.32
N HIS A 62 -10.21 -1.15 -7.34
CA HIS A 62 -9.24 -1.46 -8.38
C HIS A 62 -8.79 -2.93 -8.34
N VAL A 63 -8.60 -3.49 -7.14
CA VAL A 63 -8.28 -4.92 -6.97
C VAL A 63 -9.43 -5.80 -7.45
N GLY A 64 -10.67 -5.48 -7.11
CA GLY A 64 -11.89 -6.12 -7.63
C GLY A 64 -12.12 -7.59 -7.21
N ASP A 65 -11.17 -8.22 -6.52
CA ASP A 65 -11.24 -9.60 -6.05
C ASP A 65 -11.49 -9.67 -4.54
N LEU A 66 -12.69 -10.12 -4.15
CA LEU A 66 -13.11 -10.24 -2.75
C LEU A 66 -12.29 -11.27 -1.94
N SER A 67 -11.72 -12.30 -2.59
CA SER A 67 -10.82 -13.24 -1.92
C SER A 67 -9.52 -12.57 -1.51
N ILE A 68 -8.95 -11.74 -2.40
CA ILE A 68 -7.74 -10.97 -2.10
C ILE A 68 -8.01 -9.96 -0.99
N LEU A 69 -9.16 -9.28 -1.00
CA LEU A 69 -9.53 -8.33 0.06
C LEU A 69 -9.70 -9.01 1.43
N GLN A 70 -10.29 -10.21 1.47
CA GLN A 70 -10.40 -11.00 2.71
C GLN A 70 -9.02 -11.40 3.24
N GLN A 71 -8.12 -11.87 2.36
CA GLN A 71 -6.74 -12.18 2.72
C GLN A 71 -6.02 -10.93 3.26
N ALA A 72 -6.25 -9.75 2.66
CA ALA A 72 -5.65 -8.49 3.08
C ALA A 72 -6.09 -8.08 4.48
N ILE A 73 -7.39 -8.20 4.78
CA ILE A 73 -7.92 -7.89 6.11
C ILE A 73 -7.32 -8.82 7.16
N GLU A 74 -7.24 -10.13 6.88
CA GLU A 74 -6.67 -11.07 7.84
C GLU A 74 -5.17 -10.84 8.06
N ALA A 75 -4.41 -10.56 7.00
CA ALA A 75 -3.01 -10.19 7.11
C ALA A 75 -2.82 -8.91 7.96
N ALA A 76 -3.63 -7.88 7.73
CA ALA A 76 -3.56 -6.62 8.48
C ALA A 76 -3.90 -6.78 9.97
N ARG A 77 -4.69 -7.78 10.36
CA ARG A 77 -4.98 -8.07 11.78
C ARG A 77 -3.81 -8.73 12.51
N VAL A 78 -2.93 -9.41 11.77
CA VAL A 78 -1.76 -10.14 12.31
C VAL A 78 -0.49 -9.30 12.26
N ILE A 79 -0.41 -8.31 11.35
CA ILE A 79 0.67 -7.31 11.34
C ILE A 79 0.53 -6.46 12.61
N ASP A 80 1.30 -6.84 13.63
CA ASP A 80 1.22 -6.25 14.95
C ASP A 80 1.66 -4.77 14.90
N SER A 81 0.79 -3.87 15.34
CA SER A 81 1.06 -2.42 15.46
C SER A 81 2.25 -2.13 16.40
N SER A 82 2.66 -3.11 17.20
CA SER A 82 3.75 -3.01 18.18
C SER A 82 5.14 -2.73 17.58
N ASN A 83 5.32 -2.81 16.26
CA ASN A 83 6.61 -2.56 15.60
C ASN A 83 6.66 -1.26 14.77
N CYS A 84 5.65 -0.38 14.83
CA CYS A 84 5.56 0.79 13.93
C CYS A 84 6.25 2.08 14.42
N TYR A 85 6.97 2.09 15.55
CA TYR A 85 7.80 3.24 15.99
C TYR A 85 9.01 2.79 16.83
N LYS A 86 9.80 1.86 16.30
CA LYS A 86 11.06 1.42 16.91
C LYS A 86 12.22 1.61 15.94
N GLU A 87 12.61 2.86 15.73
CA GLU A 87 14.01 3.32 15.63
C GLU A 87 14.12 4.72 16.25
#